data_AF-A0A482VYR4-F1
#
_entry.id   AF-A0A482VYR4-F1
#
_cell.length_a   1.000
_cell.length_b   1.000
_cell.length_c   1.000
_cell.angle_alpha   90.00
_cell.angle_beta   90.00
_cell.angle_gamma   90.00
#
_symmetry.space_group_name_H-M   'P 1'
#
loop_
_entity.id
_entity.type
_entity.pdbx_description
1 polymer ?
#
loop_
_entity_poly.entity_id
_entity_poly.type
_entity_poly.pdbx_seq_one_letter_code
_entity_poly.pdbx_strand_id
1 'polypeptide(L)'
;GQAVVQLAKTVPDVTIFGICSKGKHEALKNANSPIDHLLERGSDYPSEIRKVSPDGVDIVLDCLCGEECNKGYSLLKPMGKYILYGSSNVVTGETKSFFSAARSWWQVDKVSPLKLFDENRTLSGFNLRRLMFQQGGNEYVQKAVQKVFALFQEKKIKPLLDSTWALEDVAEAMQKMHDRKNVGKIILDPSLEPKPKPATPAKGKSKEDKKKQSSEEKKESEEKKEEEKKEEKKEEQLTNGDSAGDSGK
;
A
#
# COMPACT_ATOMS: atom_id res chain seq x y z
N GLY A 1 11.86 9.56 -3.83
CA GLY A 1 11.67 10.42 -2.64
C GLY A 1 13.02 10.83 -2.07
N GLN A 2 13.47 10.18 -0.99
CA GLN A 2 14.61 10.62 -0.18
C GLN A 2 15.90 10.95 -0.95
N ALA A 3 16.33 10.12 -1.90
CA ALA A 3 17.51 10.42 -2.71
C ALA A 3 17.38 11.74 -3.50
N VAL A 4 16.19 12.01 -4.06
CA VAL A 4 15.91 13.27 -4.77
C VAL A 4 16.04 14.46 -3.84
N VAL A 5 15.47 14.37 -2.62
CA VAL A 5 15.52 15.45 -1.63
C VAL A 5 16.97 15.77 -1.28
N GLN A 6 17.79 14.77 -1.00
CA GLN A 6 19.20 14.98 -0.66
C GLN A 6 20.00 15.55 -1.84
N LEU A 7 19.76 15.07 -3.07
CA LEU A 7 20.40 15.63 -4.27
C LEU A 7 19.99 17.09 -4.51
N ALA A 8 18.71 17.41 -4.36
CA ALA A 8 18.21 18.78 -4.52
C ALA A 8 18.84 19.74 -3.51
N LYS A 9 19.10 19.30 -2.28
CA LYS A 9 19.79 20.09 -1.25
C LYS A 9 21.29 20.28 -1.49
N THR A 10 21.87 19.65 -2.52
CA THR A 10 23.24 19.99 -2.97
C THR A 10 23.28 21.26 -3.83
N VAL A 11 22.11 21.77 -4.24
CA VAL A 11 21.95 23.02 -4.99
C VAL A 11 21.47 24.11 -4.01
N PRO A 12 22.07 25.32 -4.04
CA PRO A 12 21.64 26.41 -3.19
C PRO A 12 20.20 26.84 -3.52
N ASP A 13 19.50 27.36 -2.51
CA ASP A 13 18.21 28.03 -2.63
C ASP A 13 17.09 27.18 -3.26
N VAL A 14 17.11 25.86 -3.02
CA VAL A 14 16.03 24.95 -3.44
C VAL A 14 15.05 24.67 -2.31
N THR A 15 13.80 25.08 -2.52
CA THR A 15 12.64 24.73 -1.69
C THR A 15 12.02 23.41 -2.14
N ILE A 16 11.82 22.49 -1.20
CA ILE A 16 11.37 21.12 -1.44
C ILE A 16 10.01 20.87 -0.79
N PHE A 17 9.03 20.55 -1.63
CA PHE A 17 7.75 20.01 -1.22
C PHE A 17 7.77 18.49 -1.33
N GLY A 18 7.58 17.79 -0.22
CA GLY A 18 7.46 16.33 -0.17
C GLY A 18 6.02 15.91 0.07
N ILE A 19 5.47 15.05 -0.80
CA ILE A 19 4.10 14.54 -0.65
C ILE A 19 4.16 13.06 -0.24
N CYS A 20 3.59 12.71 0.91
CA CYS A 20 3.55 11.32 1.37
C CYS A 20 2.36 11.05 2.31
N SER A 21 2.12 9.79 2.68
CA SER A 21 1.08 9.46 3.66
C SER A 21 1.44 10.02 5.04
N LYS A 22 0.44 10.52 5.77
CA LYS A 22 0.60 11.09 7.13
C LYS A 22 1.42 10.23 8.09
N GLY A 23 1.22 8.91 8.05
CA GLY A 23 1.97 7.96 8.90
C GLY A 23 3.49 7.94 8.67
N LYS A 24 4.01 8.57 7.60
CA LYS A 24 5.45 8.71 7.37
C LYS A 24 6.01 10.04 7.86
N HIS A 25 5.17 10.99 8.26
CA HIS A 25 5.63 12.35 8.56
C HIS A 25 6.58 12.37 9.75
N GLU A 26 6.22 11.68 10.83
CA GLU A 26 7.06 11.57 12.01
C GLU A 26 8.36 10.84 11.71
N ALA A 27 8.30 9.69 11.04
CA ALA A 27 9.49 8.93 10.66
C ALA A 27 10.46 9.74 9.77
N LEU A 28 9.94 10.54 8.85
CA LEU A 28 10.77 11.41 8.00
C LEU A 28 11.40 12.57 8.77
N LYS A 29 10.68 13.14 9.74
CA LYS A 29 11.23 14.16 10.66
C LYS A 29 12.32 13.56 11.53
N ASN A 30 12.08 12.41 12.15
CA ASN A 30 13.05 11.70 13.00
C ASN A 30 14.30 11.27 12.21
N ALA A 31 14.14 10.97 10.91
CA ALA A 31 15.25 10.67 10.01
C ALA A 31 16.03 11.92 9.55
N ASN A 32 15.70 13.12 10.04
CA ASN A 32 16.26 14.41 9.60
C ASN A 32 16.22 14.57 8.07
N SER A 33 15.14 14.11 7.43
CA SER A 33 14.95 14.28 6.00
C SER A 33 14.86 15.77 5.67
N PRO A 34 15.69 16.31 4.76
CA PRO A 34 15.76 17.76 4.53
C PRO A 34 14.68 18.23 3.55
N ILE A 35 13.43 17.99 3.90
CA ILE A 35 12.22 18.44 3.20
C ILE A 35 11.72 19.69 3.91
N ASP A 36 11.50 20.78 3.17
CA ASP A 36 11.06 22.06 3.75
C ASP A 36 9.56 22.02 4.09
N HIS A 37 8.75 21.44 3.19
CA HIS A 37 7.30 21.34 3.37
C HIS A 37 6.82 19.91 3.14
N LEU A 38 6.36 19.26 4.21
CA LEU A 38 5.83 17.90 4.14
C LEU A 38 4.30 17.90 4.12
N LEU A 39 3.74 17.45 2.99
CA LEU A 39 2.31 17.50 2.69
C LEU A 39 1.72 16.08 2.64
N GLU A 40 0.47 15.98 3.08
CA GLU A 40 -0.25 14.70 3.14
C GLU A 40 -0.82 14.30 1.78
N ARG A 41 -0.55 13.08 1.34
CA ARG A 41 -1.14 12.51 0.12
C ARG A 41 -2.66 12.40 0.28
N GLY A 42 -3.41 12.87 -0.71
CA GLY A 42 -4.88 12.87 -0.69
C GLY A 42 -5.51 14.14 -0.11
N SER A 43 -4.70 15.01 0.52
CA SER A 43 -5.11 16.38 0.81
C SER A 43 -5.11 17.25 -0.46
N ASP A 44 -5.65 18.46 -0.37
CA ASP A 44 -5.50 19.51 -1.38
C ASP A 44 -4.09 20.14 -1.32
N TYR A 45 -3.07 19.31 -1.50
CA TYR A 45 -1.68 19.74 -1.49
C TYR A 45 -1.37 20.81 -2.55
N PRO A 46 -2.03 20.89 -3.73
CA PRO A 46 -1.80 22.01 -4.65
C PRO A 46 -2.08 23.37 -4.02
N SER A 47 -3.18 23.49 -3.27
CA SER A 47 -3.50 24.73 -2.54
C SER A 47 -2.49 25.02 -1.44
N GLU A 48 -2.05 24.02 -0.69
CA GLU A 48 -1.00 24.20 0.34
C GLU A 48 0.33 24.65 -0.28
N ILE A 49 0.71 24.13 -1.44
CA ILE A 49 1.89 24.60 -2.18
C ILE A 49 1.72 26.07 -2.57
N ARG A 50 0.55 26.48 -3.09
CA ARG A 50 0.30 27.86 -3.51
C ARG A 50 0.29 28.87 -2.37
N LYS A 51 0.03 28.45 -1.13
CA LYS A 51 0.20 29.33 0.05
C LYS A 51 1.66 29.74 0.27
N VAL A 52 2.60 28.87 -0.08
CA VAL A 52 4.05 29.11 0.08
C VAL A 52 4.67 29.65 -1.21
N SER A 53 4.24 29.13 -2.37
CA SER A 53 4.72 29.49 -3.70
C SER A 53 3.52 29.71 -4.63
N PRO A 54 2.93 30.93 -4.65
CA PRO A 54 1.69 31.23 -5.37
C PRO A 54 1.71 30.84 -6.85
N ASP A 55 2.85 31.07 -7.51
CA ASP A 55 3.05 30.79 -8.94
C ASP A 55 3.27 29.30 -9.23
N GLY A 56 3.41 28.46 -8.20
CA GLY A 56 3.63 27.02 -8.33
C GLY A 56 5.09 26.62 -8.12
N VAL A 57 5.57 25.62 -8.87
CA VAL A 57 6.91 25.02 -8.73
C VAL A 57 7.62 24.89 -10.07
N ASP A 58 8.96 24.89 -10.02
CA ASP A 58 9.81 24.80 -11.20
C ASP A 58 9.94 23.36 -11.73
N ILE A 59 9.92 22.37 -10.82
CA ILE A 59 10.08 20.96 -11.18
C ILE A 59 9.08 20.11 -10.39
N VAL A 60 8.37 19.23 -11.11
CA VAL A 60 7.56 18.15 -10.53
C VAL A 60 8.15 16.80 -10.92
N LEU A 61 8.40 15.96 -9.92
CA LEU A 61 8.90 14.60 -10.10
C LEU A 61 7.81 13.62 -9.68
N ASP A 62 7.16 13.00 -10.66
CA ASP A 62 6.01 12.11 -10.42
C ASP A 62 6.41 10.62 -10.53
N CYS A 63 6.12 9.86 -9.47
CA CYS A 63 6.28 8.40 -9.43
C CYS A 63 4.96 7.62 -9.46
N LEU A 64 3.83 8.30 -9.45
CA LEU A 64 2.49 7.75 -9.33
C LEU A 64 1.79 7.61 -10.68
N CYS A 65 1.82 8.66 -11.52
CA CYS A 65 1.02 8.81 -12.73
C CYS A 65 -0.50 8.91 -12.45
N GLY A 66 -1.31 9.00 -13.51
CA GLY A 66 -2.78 9.11 -13.44
C GLY A 66 -3.22 10.52 -13.06
N GLU A 67 -4.17 10.64 -12.12
CA GLU A 67 -4.75 11.93 -11.70
C GLU A 67 -3.71 12.92 -11.14
N GLU A 68 -2.60 12.41 -10.60
CA GLU A 68 -1.49 13.22 -10.08
C GLU A 68 -0.73 13.95 -11.19
N CYS A 69 -0.78 13.46 -12.44
CA CYS A 69 -0.20 14.12 -13.59
C CYS A 69 -0.83 15.49 -13.82
N ASN A 70 -2.17 15.58 -13.81
CA ASN A 70 -2.88 16.83 -14.03
C ASN A 70 -2.64 17.83 -12.89
N LYS A 71 -2.64 17.38 -11.64
CA LYS A 71 -2.33 18.22 -10.47
C LYS A 71 -0.90 18.76 -10.57
N GLY A 72 0.07 17.88 -10.79
CA GLY A 72 1.48 18.23 -10.92
C GLY A 72 1.74 19.19 -12.07
N TYR A 73 1.13 18.93 -13.24
CA TYR A 73 1.24 19.81 -14.40
C TYR A 73 0.64 21.20 -14.13
N SER A 74 -0.51 21.28 -13.46
CA SER A 74 -1.17 22.56 -13.12
C SER A 74 -0.35 23.42 -12.15
N LEU A 75 0.54 22.78 -11.38
CA LEU A 75 1.44 23.43 -10.43
C LEU A 75 2.71 23.98 -11.07
N LEU A 76 2.98 23.73 -12.35
CA LEU A 76 4.20 24.23 -12.98
C LEU A 76 4.16 25.75 -13.18
N LYS A 77 5.24 26.43 -12.83
CA LYS A 77 5.53 27.78 -13.33
C LYS A 77 5.76 27.78 -14.85
N PRO A 78 5.73 28.93 -15.53
CA PRO A 78 6.35 29.06 -16.85
C PRO A 78 7.80 28.54 -16.81
N MET A 79 8.23 27.86 -17.87
CA MET A 79 9.49 27.09 -17.99
C MET A 79 9.60 25.86 -17.09
N GLY A 80 8.56 25.56 -16.32
CA GLY A 80 8.51 24.43 -15.40
C GLY A 80 8.55 23.07 -16.11
N LYS A 81 9.06 22.07 -15.39
CA LYS A 81 9.28 20.72 -15.90
C LYS A 81 8.54 19.67 -15.07
N TYR A 82 7.65 18.94 -15.71
CA TYR A 82 7.11 17.72 -15.14
C TYR A 82 7.86 16.51 -15.71
N ILE A 83 8.31 15.63 -14.82
CA ILE A 83 9.06 14.42 -15.16
C ILE A 83 8.37 13.21 -14.52
N LEU A 84 7.76 12.38 -15.36
CA LEU A 84 7.22 11.09 -14.97
C LEU A 84 8.33 10.05 -14.92
N TYR A 85 8.59 9.46 -13.76
CA TYR A 85 9.62 8.41 -13.60
C TYR A 85 9.12 7.13 -12.94
N GLY A 86 7.82 7.06 -12.63
CA GLY A 86 7.18 5.87 -12.09
C GLY A 86 5.69 5.85 -12.37
N SER A 87 5.11 4.65 -12.35
CA SER A 87 3.68 4.43 -12.55
C SER A 87 3.10 3.63 -11.39
N SER A 88 3.42 4.00 -10.15
CA SER A 88 3.04 3.22 -8.96
C SER A 88 1.53 3.09 -8.78
N ASN A 89 0.70 3.94 -9.39
CA ASN A 89 -0.77 3.77 -9.38
C ASN A 89 -1.25 2.70 -10.38
N VAL A 90 -0.42 2.31 -11.35
CA VAL A 90 -0.75 1.26 -12.35
C VAL A 90 -0.44 -0.15 -11.81
N VAL A 91 0.30 -0.25 -10.69
CA VAL A 91 0.85 -1.51 -10.14
C VAL A 91 0.11 -1.98 -8.87
N THR A 92 -0.98 -1.32 -8.45
CA THR A 92 -1.65 -1.55 -7.15
C THR A 92 -2.62 -2.73 -7.06
N GLY A 93 -2.65 -3.67 -8.01
CA GLY A 93 -3.57 -4.81 -7.97
C GLY A 93 -2.87 -6.16 -7.96
N GLU A 94 -3.19 -7.02 -6.97
CA GLU A 94 -2.84 -8.46 -6.99
C GLU A 94 -3.47 -9.19 -8.19
N THR A 95 -4.57 -8.64 -8.73
CA THR A 95 -5.24 -9.12 -9.93
C THR A 95 -5.24 -8.02 -10.99
N LYS A 96 -4.65 -8.33 -12.15
CA LYS A 96 -4.65 -7.45 -13.31
C LYS A 96 -6.08 -7.17 -13.76
N SER A 97 -6.53 -5.93 -13.65
CA SER A 97 -7.58 -5.44 -14.54
C SER A 97 -6.98 -4.43 -15.51
N PHE A 98 -6.77 -4.87 -16.75
CA PHE A 98 -6.33 -4.01 -17.86
C PHE A 98 -7.25 -2.78 -18.02
N PHE A 99 -8.51 -2.88 -17.58
CA PHE A 99 -9.48 -1.78 -17.56
C PHE A 99 -9.11 -0.62 -16.61
N SER A 100 -8.52 -0.88 -15.44
CA SER A 100 -8.10 0.22 -14.54
C SER A 100 -6.89 0.97 -15.10
N ALA A 101 -5.95 0.24 -15.72
CA ALA A 101 -4.82 0.84 -16.43
C ALA A 101 -5.27 1.68 -17.64
N ALA A 102 -6.25 1.20 -18.42
CA ALA A 102 -6.84 1.94 -19.54
C ALA A 102 -7.60 3.20 -19.09
N ARG A 103 -8.35 3.13 -17.98
CA ARG A 103 -9.03 4.30 -17.38
C ARG A 103 -8.05 5.36 -16.88
N SER A 104 -6.95 4.94 -16.25
CA SER A 104 -5.88 5.85 -15.84
C SER A 104 -5.17 6.47 -17.04
N TRP A 105 -5.02 5.75 -18.15
CA TRP A 105 -4.50 6.31 -19.42
C TRP A 105 -5.46 7.34 -20.03
N TRP A 106 -6.77 7.06 -20.05
CA TRP A 106 -7.79 7.97 -20.55
C TRP A 106 -7.92 9.27 -19.72
N GLN A 107 -7.46 9.27 -18.46
CA GLN A 107 -7.38 10.49 -17.64
C GLN A 107 -6.10 11.32 -17.86
N VAL A 108 -5.09 10.75 -18.55
CA VAL A 108 -3.86 11.45 -18.97
C VAL A 108 -4.08 12.20 -20.31
N ASP A 109 -5.22 11.97 -20.98
CA ASP A 109 -5.68 12.74 -22.13
C ASP A 109 -5.87 14.20 -21.73
N LYS A 110 -4.89 15.07 -22.04
CA LYS A 110 -5.06 16.53 -22.32
C LYS A 110 -3.78 17.36 -22.44
N VAL A 111 -2.57 16.82 -22.34
CA VAL A 111 -1.36 17.62 -22.57
C VAL A 111 -0.99 17.58 -24.05
N SER A 112 -1.54 18.53 -24.83
CA SER A 112 -1.22 18.69 -26.24
C SER A 112 0.07 19.51 -26.43
N PRO A 113 0.81 19.33 -27.56
CA PRO A 113 1.96 20.16 -27.88
C PRO A 113 1.65 21.67 -27.92
N LEU A 114 0.46 22.06 -28.39
CA LEU A 114 0.02 23.46 -28.39
C LEU A 114 -0.11 24.02 -26.98
N LYS A 115 -0.67 23.25 -26.05
CA LYS A 115 -0.76 23.65 -24.65
C LYS A 115 0.62 23.83 -24.02
N LEU A 116 1.56 22.94 -24.33
CA LEU A 116 2.95 23.06 -23.86
C LEU A 116 3.63 24.33 -24.39
N PHE A 117 3.38 24.66 -25.67
CA PHE A 117 3.88 25.86 -26.32
C PHE A 117 3.30 27.13 -25.68
N ASP A 118 1.98 27.22 -25.54
CA ASP A 118 1.30 28.39 -25.00
C ASP A 118 1.65 28.65 -23.52
N GLU A 119 1.72 27.58 -22.71
CA GLU A 119 2.02 27.68 -21.28
C GLU A 119 3.51 27.70 -20.97
N ASN A 120 4.38 27.53 -21.97
CA ASN A 120 5.84 27.41 -21.82
C ASN A 120 6.26 26.32 -20.83
N ARG A 121 5.67 25.12 -20.91
CA ARG A 121 5.94 24.02 -19.97
C ARG A 121 6.55 22.82 -20.67
N THR A 122 7.28 21.99 -19.92
CA THR A 122 7.81 20.71 -20.41
C THR A 122 7.13 19.53 -19.71
N LEU A 123 6.67 18.56 -20.49
CA LEU A 123 6.23 17.24 -20.01
C LEU A 123 7.21 16.18 -20.52
N SER A 124 7.82 15.40 -19.63
CA SER A 124 8.82 14.41 -20.00
C SER A 124 8.66 13.10 -19.22
N GLY A 125 9.17 12.01 -19.79
CA GLY A 125 9.21 10.70 -19.15
C GLY A 125 10.64 10.21 -18.98
N PHE A 126 10.93 9.53 -17.88
CA PHE A 126 12.23 8.94 -17.60
C PHE A 126 12.09 7.48 -17.13
N ASN A 127 12.78 6.57 -17.79
CA ASN A 127 12.81 5.16 -17.41
C ASN A 127 14.24 4.62 -17.46
N LEU A 128 14.88 4.52 -16.30
CA LEU A 128 16.27 4.09 -16.18
C LEU A 128 16.51 2.69 -16.79
N ARG A 129 15.59 1.75 -16.57
CA ARG A 129 15.70 0.37 -17.11
C ARG A 129 15.74 0.39 -18.64
N ARG A 130 14.84 1.12 -19.29
CA ARG A 130 14.81 1.23 -20.75
C ARG A 130 16.05 1.95 -21.27
N LEU A 131 16.45 3.05 -20.60
CA LEU A 131 17.64 3.81 -20.98
C LEU A 131 18.90 2.94 -20.98
N MET A 132 19.13 2.18 -19.90
CA MET A 132 20.30 1.30 -19.78
C MET A 132 20.24 0.12 -20.75
N PHE A 133 19.14 -0.65 -20.74
CA PHE A 133 19.12 -1.98 -21.35
C PHE A 133 18.49 -2.03 -22.75
N GLN A 134 17.85 -0.96 -23.23
CA GLN A 134 17.13 -0.94 -24.51
C GLN A 134 17.53 0.22 -25.44
N GLN A 135 18.16 1.28 -24.92
CA GLN A 135 18.42 2.50 -25.67
C GLN A 135 19.91 2.88 -25.70
N GLY A 136 20.80 2.00 -25.25
CA GLY A 136 22.25 2.22 -25.30
C GLY A 136 22.79 3.30 -24.35
N GLY A 137 22.00 3.74 -23.36
CA GLY A 137 22.37 4.83 -22.44
C GLY A 137 23.38 4.46 -21.35
N ASN A 138 24.09 3.35 -21.48
CA ASN A 138 24.98 2.81 -20.43
C ASN A 138 26.10 3.78 -20.05
N GLU A 139 26.77 4.39 -21.04
CA GLU A 139 27.85 5.35 -20.78
C GLU A 139 27.33 6.61 -20.07
N TYR A 140 26.17 7.10 -20.48
CA TYR A 140 25.52 8.26 -19.84
C TYR A 140 25.17 7.95 -18.38
N VAL A 141 24.58 6.77 -18.13
CA VAL A 141 24.21 6.32 -16.78
C VAL A 141 25.45 6.12 -15.92
N GLN A 142 26.53 5.54 -16.46
CA GLN A 142 27.79 5.37 -15.74
C GLN A 142 28.36 6.72 -15.28
N LYS A 143 28.39 7.72 -16.16
CA LYS A 143 28.82 9.10 -15.81
C LYS A 143 27.93 9.71 -14.72
N ALA A 144 26.61 9.49 -14.78
CA ALA A 144 25.69 9.96 -13.74
C ALA A 144 25.94 9.27 -12.39
N VAL A 145 26.15 7.95 -12.38
CA VAL A 145 26.46 7.19 -11.16
C VAL A 145 27.78 7.63 -10.54
N GLN A 146 28.81 7.91 -11.35
CA GLN A 146 30.08 8.45 -10.85
C GLN A 146 29.90 9.77 -10.09
N LYS A 147 29.05 10.68 -10.59
CA LYS A 147 28.71 11.93 -9.87
C LYS A 147 28.00 11.66 -8.54
N VAL A 148 27.07 10.71 -8.52
CA VAL A 148 26.40 10.30 -7.28
C VAL A 148 27.38 9.72 -6.27
N PHE A 149 28.34 8.89 -6.71
CA PHE A 149 29.37 8.36 -5.82
C PHE A 149 30.32 9.43 -5.28
N ALA A 150 30.70 10.42 -6.10
CA ALA A 150 31.48 11.55 -5.62
C ALA A 150 30.74 12.29 -4.47
N LEU A 151 29.45 12.60 -4.67
CA LEU A 151 28.63 13.23 -3.62
C LEU A 151 28.52 12.37 -2.35
N PHE A 152 28.46 11.04 -2.51
CA PHE A 152 28.43 10.11 -1.38
C PHE A 152 29.77 10.08 -0.62
N GLN A 153 30.90 10.05 -1.34
CA GLN A 153 32.25 10.10 -0.76
C GLN A 153 32.48 11.42 -0.01
N GLU A 154 31.99 12.53 -0.57
CA GLU A 154 31.99 13.86 0.06
C GLU A 154 30.99 13.98 1.24
N LYS A 155 30.25 12.91 1.57
CA LYS A 155 29.23 12.86 2.62
C LYS A 155 28.09 13.87 2.43
N LYS A 156 27.89 14.39 1.22
CA LYS A 156 26.78 15.29 0.87
C LYS A 156 25.45 14.57 0.77
N ILE A 157 25.48 13.26 0.50
CA ILE A 157 24.30 12.41 0.47
C ILE A 157 24.55 11.14 1.30
N LYS A 158 23.49 10.62 1.91
CA LYS A 158 23.50 9.39 2.73
C LYS A 158 22.24 8.57 2.45
N PRO A 159 22.36 7.35 1.91
CA PRO A 159 21.20 6.48 1.68
C PRO A 159 20.42 6.25 2.98
N LEU A 160 19.11 6.50 2.96
CA LEU A 160 18.23 6.17 4.07
C LEU A 160 17.83 4.70 3.96
N LEU A 161 18.27 3.89 4.91
CA LEU A 161 17.88 2.48 5.03
C LEU A 161 16.65 2.38 5.94
N ASP A 162 15.66 1.60 5.51
CA ASP A 162 14.46 1.31 6.29
C ASP A 162 14.63 0.05 7.14
N SER A 163 15.05 -1.04 6.51
CA SER A 163 15.19 -2.35 7.15
C SER A 163 16.08 -3.28 6.33
N THR A 164 16.75 -4.19 7.03
CA THR A 164 17.54 -5.27 6.45
C THR A 164 16.91 -6.60 6.85
N TRP A 165 16.83 -7.53 5.90
CA TRP A 165 16.17 -8.83 6.04
C TRP A 165 17.06 -9.94 5.51
N ALA A 166 16.94 -11.14 6.08
CA ALA A 166 17.50 -12.35 5.50
C ALA A 166 16.80 -12.68 4.17
N LEU A 167 17.40 -13.55 3.35
CA LEU A 167 16.82 -13.96 2.06
C LEU A 167 15.51 -14.73 2.24
N GLU A 168 15.42 -15.51 3.31
CA GLU A 168 14.27 -16.33 3.68
C GLU A 168 13.04 -15.49 4.11
N ASP A 169 13.28 -14.24 4.53
CA ASP A 169 12.25 -13.28 4.95
C ASP A 169 11.83 -12.33 3.80
N VAL A 170 12.17 -12.68 2.55
CA VAL A 170 11.86 -11.85 1.37
C VAL A 170 10.36 -11.58 1.22
N ALA A 171 9.50 -12.52 1.62
CA ALA A 171 8.05 -12.36 1.52
C ALA A 171 7.57 -11.21 2.42
N GLU A 172 8.02 -11.16 3.67
CA GLU A 172 7.73 -10.12 4.65
C GLU A 172 8.33 -8.77 4.23
N ALA A 173 9.55 -8.80 3.69
CA ALA A 173 10.21 -7.62 3.14
C ALA A 173 9.43 -7.03 1.95
N MET A 174 8.98 -7.88 1.03
CA MET A 174 8.13 -7.50 -0.11
C MET A 174 6.77 -6.99 0.37
N GLN A 175 6.15 -7.63 1.35
CA GLN A 175 4.88 -7.19 1.92
C GLN A 175 4.99 -5.79 2.53
N LYS A 176 6.07 -5.51 3.29
CA LYS A 176 6.31 -4.17 3.85
C LYS A 176 6.41 -3.10 2.75
N MET A 177 7.04 -3.43 1.63
CA MET A 177 7.15 -2.55 0.46
C MET A 177 5.79 -2.35 -0.23
N HIS A 178 5.03 -3.43 -0.40
CA HIS A 178 3.71 -3.43 -1.04
C HIS A 178 2.70 -2.59 -0.24
N ASP A 179 2.68 -2.78 1.08
CA ASP A 179 1.91 -1.98 2.04
C ASP A 179 2.38 -0.51 2.10
N ARG A 180 3.45 -0.16 1.37
CA ARG A 180 4.10 1.16 1.36
C ARG A 180 4.50 1.61 2.77
N LYS A 181 4.80 0.69 3.69
CA LYS A 181 5.17 0.99 5.09
C LYS A 181 6.64 1.39 5.25
N ASN A 182 7.48 1.13 4.26
CA ASN A 182 8.90 1.45 4.33
C ASN A 182 9.18 2.96 4.26
N VAL A 183 10.16 3.41 5.05
CA VAL A 183 10.73 4.75 5.05
C VAL A 183 12.22 4.62 4.74
N GLY A 184 12.55 4.66 3.45
CA GLY A 184 13.90 4.37 2.95
C GLY A 184 13.97 3.04 2.22
N LYS A 185 15.19 2.54 2.05
CA LYS A 185 15.49 1.34 1.27
C LYS A 185 15.39 0.07 2.11
N ILE A 186 14.69 -0.93 1.59
CA ILE A 186 14.72 -2.30 2.11
C ILE A 186 15.89 -3.04 1.48
N ILE A 187 16.69 -3.71 2.30
CA ILE A 187 17.88 -4.48 1.91
C ILE A 187 17.65 -5.96 2.22
N LEU A 188 18.07 -6.82 1.31
CA LEU A 188 18.26 -8.24 1.59
C LEU A 188 19.75 -8.48 1.81
N ASP A 189 20.08 -9.09 2.92
CA ASP A 189 21.45 -9.40 3.31
C ASP A 189 21.61 -10.93 3.41
N PRO A 190 22.37 -11.55 2.48
CA PRO A 190 22.61 -13.00 2.49
C PRO A 190 23.34 -13.51 3.74
N SER A 191 23.91 -12.63 4.57
CA SER A 191 24.61 -13.01 5.80
C SER A 191 23.73 -13.05 7.05
N LEU A 192 22.46 -12.60 6.96
CA LEU A 192 21.54 -12.60 8.10
C LEU A 192 20.83 -13.95 8.24
N GLU A 193 20.61 -14.36 9.48
CA GLU A 193 19.72 -15.47 9.81
C GLU A 193 18.24 -15.03 9.78
N PRO A 194 17.32 -15.94 9.42
CA PRO A 194 15.89 -15.65 9.37
C PRO A 194 15.33 -15.25 10.74
N LYS A 195 14.39 -14.32 10.76
CA LYS A 195 13.69 -13.99 12.01
C LYS A 195 12.87 -15.18 12.49
N PRO A 196 12.81 -15.44 13.82
CA PRO A 196 11.95 -16.48 14.36
C PRO A 196 10.51 -16.21 13.94
N LYS A 197 9.93 -17.09 13.11
CA LYS A 197 8.52 -16.99 12.76
C LYS A 197 7.70 -17.27 14.02
N PRO A 198 6.66 -16.47 14.33
CA PRO A 198 5.73 -16.81 15.38
C PRO A 198 5.25 -18.23 15.11
N ALA A 199 5.35 -19.12 16.11
CA ALA A 199 4.82 -20.46 15.98
C ALA A 199 3.35 -20.34 15.60
N THR A 200 3.01 -20.70 14.37
CA THR A 200 1.63 -20.85 13.95
C THR A 200 1.01 -21.80 14.96
N PRO A 201 -0.05 -21.42 15.71
CA PRO A 201 -0.74 -22.37 16.57
C PRO A 201 -1.05 -23.58 15.69
N ALA A 202 -0.53 -24.74 16.07
CA ALA A 202 -0.75 -25.95 15.32
C ALA A 202 -2.25 -26.03 15.05
N LYS A 203 -2.64 -25.99 13.77
CA LYS A 203 -4.01 -26.28 13.36
C LYS A 203 -4.27 -27.69 13.85
N GLY A 204 -4.88 -27.80 15.02
CA GLY A 204 -5.24 -29.05 15.63
C GLY A 204 -6.00 -29.87 14.60
N LYS A 205 -5.53 -31.10 14.39
CA LYS A 205 -6.32 -32.18 13.85
C LYS A 205 -7.61 -32.27 14.67
N SER A 206 -8.71 -31.71 14.19
CA SER A 206 -10.05 -31.98 14.71
C SER A 206 -11.12 -31.46 13.75
N LYS A 207 -11.08 -31.91 12.48
CA LYS A 207 -12.24 -31.82 11.58
C LYS A 207 -12.95 -33.17 11.38
N GLU A 208 -12.34 -34.29 11.79
CA GLU A 208 -13.01 -35.60 11.78
C GLU A 208 -13.70 -35.94 13.11
N ASP A 209 -13.13 -35.55 14.26
CA ASP A 209 -13.76 -35.88 15.57
C ASP A 209 -15.01 -35.05 15.89
N LYS A 210 -15.07 -33.79 15.42
CA LYS A 210 -16.28 -32.96 15.61
C LYS A 210 -17.50 -33.46 14.82
N LYS A 211 -17.29 -34.24 13.76
CA LYS A 211 -18.41 -34.77 12.96
C LYS A 211 -19.02 -36.01 13.62
N LYS A 212 -18.21 -36.85 14.28
CA LYS A 212 -18.69 -38.03 15.03
C LYS A 212 -19.46 -37.67 16.30
N GLN A 213 -18.97 -36.71 17.10
CA GLN A 213 -19.71 -36.27 18.30
C GLN A 213 -21.07 -35.65 17.96
N SER A 214 -21.17 -34.84 16.90
CA SER A 214 -22.46 -34.24 16.49
C SER A 214 -23.49 -35.24 15.95
N SER A 215 -23.06 -36.41 15.49
CA SER A 215 -23.96 -37.48 15.01
C SER A 215 -24.39 -38.43 16.12
N GLU A 216 -23.57 -38.64 17.15
CA GLU A 216 -23.94 -39.46 18.32
C GLU A 216 -24.88 -38.69 19.26
N GLU A 217 -24.61 -37.41 19.56
CA GLU A 217 -25.52 -36.59 20.40
C GLU A 217 -26.90 -36.39 19.75
N LYS A 218 -26.97 -36.28 18.41
CA LYS A 218 -28.27 -36.19 17.72
C LYS A 218 -29.07 -37.49 17.83
N LYS A 219 -28.43 -38.66 17.73
CA LYS A 219 -29.11 -39.96 17.85
C LYS A 219 -29.64 -40.20 19.26
N GLU A 220 -28.86 -39.91 20.30
CA GLU A 220 -29.33 -40.02 21.69
C GLU A 220 -30.49 -39.06 21.99
N SER A 221 -30.48 -37.86 21.39
CA SER A 221 -31.55 -36.88 21.60
C SER A 221 -32.86 -37.21 20.86
N GLU A 222 -32.79 -37.97 19.76
CA GLU A 222 -33.97 -38.46 19.03
C GLU A 222 -34.56 -39.71 19.69
N GLU A 223 -33.73 -40.64 20.18
CA GLU A 223 -34.21 -41.82 20.92
C GLU A 223 -34.90 -41.44 22.24
N LYS A 224 -34.34 -40.50 23.03
CA LYS A 224 -34.98 -40.03 24.27
C LYS A 224 -36.33 -39.33 24.03
N LYS A 225 -36.46 -38.60 22.92
CA LYS A 225 -37.74 -37.94 22.56
C LYS A 225 -38.80 -38.91 22.07
N GLU A 226 -38.42 -40.06 21.50
CA GLU A 226 -39.37 -41.13 21.16
C GLU A 226 -39.80 -41.95 22.38
N GLU A 227 -38.93 -42.13 23.38
CA GLU A 227 -39.30 -42.78 24.64
C GLU A 227 -40.23 -41.92 25.50
N GLU A 228 -39.95 -40.62 25.70
CA GLU A 228 -40.84 -39.71 26.45
C GLU A 228 -42.23 -39.60 25.81
N LYS A 229 -42.32 -39.55 24.47
CA LYS A 229 -43.62 -39.55 23.77
C LYS A 229 -44.40 -40.87 23.87
N LYS A 230 -43.72 -42.00 24.13
CA LYS A 230 -44.38 -43.29 24.36
C LYS A 230 -44.85 -43.45 25.81
N GLU A 231 -44.19 -42.81 26.77
CA GLU A 231 -44.63 -42.77 28.17
C GLU A 231 -45.80 -41.79 28.39
N GLU A 232 -45.77 -40.58 27.83
CA GLU A 232 -46.90 -39.63 27.93
C GLU A 232 -48.20 -40.20 27.30
N LYS A 233 -48.10 -40.94 26.19
CA LYS A 233 -49.25 -41.61 25.58
C LYS A 233 -49.78 -42.81 26.37
N LYS A 234 -49.00 -43.39 27.27
CA LYS A 234 -49.44 -44.48 28.16
C LYS A 234 -50.11 -43.93 29.43
N GLU A 235 -49.68 -42.77 29.94
CA GLU A 235 -50.32 -42.14 31.10
C GLU A 235 -51.68 -41.49 30.76
N GLU A 236 -51.86 -40.89 29.57
CA GLU A 236 -53.15 -40.32 29.16
C GLU A 236 -54.25 -41.36 28.87
N GLN A 237 -53.93 -42.65 28.75
CA GLN A 237 -54.91 -43.72 28.54
C GLN A 237 -55.41 -44.39 29.84
N LEU A 238 -54.92 -43.99 31.02
CA LEU A 238 -55.28 -44.62 32.31
C LEU A 238 -56.09 -43.75 33.27
N THR A 239 -56.45 -42.51 32.90
CA THR A 239 -57.18 -41.57 33.78
C THR A 239 -58.50 -41.06 33.23
N ASN A 240 -59.31 -41.92 32.62
CA ASN A 240 -60.73 -41.65 32.37
C ASN A 240 -61.58 -42.87 32.79
N GLY A 241 -61.94 -42.89 34.07
CA GLY A 241 -62.86 -43.84 34.68
C GLY A 241 -63.41 -43.34 36.02
N ASP A 242 -64.70 -42.97 36.01
CA ASP A 242 -65.68 -42.90 37.10
C ASP A 242 -65.40 -42.12 38.41
N SER A 243 -66.21 -41.09 38.67
CA SER A 243 -67.30 -41.08 39.70
C SER A 243 -67.98 -39.69 39.68
N ALA A 244 -69.27 -39.58 39.37
CA ALA A 244 -70.43 -39.72 40.26
C ALA A 244 -70.68 -38.49 41.16
N GLY A 245 -71.93 -38.00 41.12
CA GLY A 245 -72.41 -36.77 41.77
C GLY A 245 -72.49 -36.82 43.29
N ASP A 246 -72.79 -35.69 43.92
CA ASP A 246 -74.10 -35.39 44.53
C ASP A 246 -74.07 -34.03 45.30
N SER A 247 -75.27 -33.50 45.42
CA SER A 247 -75.87 -32.31 46.01
C SER A 247 -75.42 -31.80 47.40
N GLY A 248 -75.86 -30.56 47.70
CA GLY A 248 -76.34 -30.24 49.05
C GLY A 248 -76.28 -28.79 49.54
N LYS A 249 -77.46 -28.13 49.52
CA LYS A 249 -77.93 -26.96 50.28
C LYS A 249 -77.54 -25.54 49.88
#